data_AF-A0A382QAQ5-F1
#
_entry.id   AF-A0A382QAQ5-F1
#
_cell.length_a   1.000
_cell.length_b   1.000
_cell.length_c   1.000
_cell.angle_alpha   90.00
_cell.angle_beta   90.00
_cell.angle_gamma   90.00
#
_symmetry.space_group_name_H-M   'P 1'
#
loop_
_entity.id
_entity.type
_entity.pdbx_description
1 polymer ?
#
loop_
_entity_poly.entity_id
_entity_poly.type
_entity_poly.pdbx_seq_one_letter_code
_entity_poly.pdbx_strand_id
1 'polypeptide(L)'
;MDNQLSHISNILLMGPGPSSVSNSVYEALARPTLGHLDPVFINLMDEIKGFLKQLMGTENELTVPISGTGSAGMETCFVNLVEPGDRV
;
A
#
# COMPACT_ATOMS: atom_id res chain seq x y z
N MET A 1 24.16 -17.38 0.84
CA MET A 1 24.63 -16.80 2.12
C MET A 1 23.61 -17.21 3.16
N ASP A 2 24.01 -18.07 4.10
CA ASP A 2 23.11 -18.47 5.19
C ASP A 2 23.00 -17.31 6.19
N ASN A 3 21.79 -16.89 6.52
CA ASN A 3 21.52 -15.76 7.40
C ASN A 3 20.23 -16.00 8.18
N GLN A 4 19.88 -15.13 9.13
CA GLN A 4 18.72 -15.34 10.01
C GLN A 4 17.37 -15.52 9.26
N LEU A 5 17.25 -15.03 8.01
CA LEU A 5 16.04 -15.20 7.19
C LEU A 5 15.87 -16.64 6.70
N SER A 6 16.95 -17.43 6.57
CA SER A 6 16.90 -18.82 6.08
C SER A 6 16.18 -19.77 7.05
N HIS A 7 16.00 -19.35 8.30
CA HIS A 7 15.39 -20.13 9.38
C HIS A 7 13.96 -19.69 9.72
N ILE A 8 13.40 -18.71 8.99
CA ILE A 8 12.03 -18.26 9.24
C ILE A 8 11.06 -19.34 8.78
N SER A 9 10.28 -19.88 9.71
CA SER A 9 9.18 -20.78 9.42
C SER A 9 7.95 -20.02 8.92
N ASN A 10 7.15 -20.65 8.05
CA ASN A 10 5.83 -20.11 7.70
C ASN A 10 4.89 -20.22 8.91
N ILE A 11 4.38 -19.08 9.38
CA ILE A 11 3.50 -19.00 10.56
C ILE A 11 2.10 -18.62 10.09
N LEU A 12 1.10 -19.35 10.58
CA LEU A 12 -0.30 -18.99 10.39
C LEU A 12 -0.65 -17.82 11.32
N LEU A 13 -0.92 -16.64 10.75
CA LEU A 13 -1.26 -15.44 11.50
C LEU A 13 -2.78 -15.31 11.62
N MET A 14 -3.31 -15.52 12.83
CA MET A 14 -4.75 -15.46 13.14
C MET A 14 -5.11 -14.31 14.11
N GLY A 15 -4.19 -13.37 14.33
CA GLY A 15 -4.45 -12.14 15.07
C GLY A 15 -5.18 -11.08 14.21
N PRO A 16 -5.45 -9.89 14.76
CA PRO A 16 -6.11 -8.81 14.01
C PRO A 16 -5.22 -8.19 12.91
N GLY A 17 -3.93 -8.47 12.91
CA GLY A 17 -2.97 -8.04 11.91
C GLY A 17 -1.51 -8.12 12.41
N PRO A 18 -0.52 -8.15 11.50
CA PRO A 18 -0.67 -8.30 10.05
C PRO A 18 -1.18 -9.70 9.66
N SER A 19 -1.80 -9.83 8.49
CA SER A 19 -2.22 -11.13 7.95
C SER A 19 -1.07 -11.82 7.20
N SER A 20 -1.19 -13.14 6.99
CA SER A 20 -0.33 -13.84 6.04
C SER A 20 -0.49 -13.23 4.63
N VAL A 21 0.62 -13.12 3.90
CA VAL A 21 0.67 -12.51 2.56
C VAL A 21 0.56 -13.62 1.51
N SER A 22 -0.22 -13.39 0.45
CA SER A 22 -0.32 -14.33 -0.68
C SER A 22 1.04 -14.48 -1.39
N ASN A 23 1.37 -15.69 -1.83
CA ASN A 23 2.60 -15.96 -2.58
C ASN A 23 2.76 -15.06 -3.83
N SER A 24 1.65 -14.75 -4.51
CA SER A 24 1.67 -13.86 -5.67
C SER A 24 2.18 -12.44 -5.36
N VAL A 25 1.97 -11.94 -4.14
CA VAL A 25 2.47 -10.64 -3.70
C VAL A 25 3.98 -10.71 -3.43
N TYR A 26 4.47 -11.79 -2.82
CA TYR A 26 5.90 -12.01 -2.65
C TYR A 26 6.63 -12.13 -4.01
N GLU A 27 6.04 -12.82 -4.97
CA GLU A 27 6.57 -12.91 -6.34
C GLU A 27 6.62 -11.56 -7.04
N ALA A 28 5.62 -10.69 -6.83
CA ALA A 28 5.60 -9.33 -7.35
C ALA A 28 6.70 -8.45 -6.71
N LEU A 29 6.90 -8.56 -5.39
CA LEU A 29 7.95 -7.82 -4.66
C LEU A 29 9.36 -8.23 -5.05
N ALA A 30 9.56 -9.47 -5.53
CA ALA A 30 10.85 -9.97 -5.99
C ALA A 30 11.26 -9.47 -7.39
N ARG A 31 10.41 -8.70 -8.09
CA ARG A 31 10.71 -8.15 -9.41
C ARG A 31 11.74 -7.01 -9.33
N PRO A 32 12.55 -6.78 -10.38
CA PRO A 32 13.46 -5.64 -10.43
C PRO A 32 12.72 -4.31 -10.26
N THR A 33 13.38 -3.36 -9.59
CA THR A 33 12.85 -2.01 -9.38
C THR A 33 12.70 -1.24 -10.69
N LEU A 34 11.62 -0.48 -10.81
CA LEU A 34 11.38 0.47 -11.89
C LEU A 34 11.78 1.89 -11.47
N GLY A 35 12.09 2.75 -12.44
CA GLY A 35 12.23 4.18 -12.19
C GLY A 35 10.86 4.82 -11.91
N HIS A 36 10.79 5.78 -10.98
CA HIS A 36 9.53 6.42 -10.58
C HIS A 36 8.85 7.25 -11.69
N LEU A 37 9.59 7.61 -12.75
CA LEU A 37 9.06 8.26 -13.95
C LEU A 37 9.07 7.33 -15.18
N ASP A 38 9.36 6.05 -14.99
CA ASP A 38 9.29 5.08 -16.08
C ASP A 38 7.84 4.96 -16.57
N PRO A 39 7.58 4.98 -17.89
CA PRO A 39 6.22 4.84 -18.43
C PRO A 39 5.48 3.60 -17.92
N VAL A 40 6.20 2.49 -17.68
CA VAL A 40 5.62 1.27 -17.11
C VAL A 40 5.14 1.51 -15.68
N PHE A 41 5.92 2.24 -14.87
CA PHE A 41 5.53 2.57 -13.50
C PHE A 41 4.31 3.49 -13.46
N ILE A 42 4.26 4.50 -14.34
CA ILE A 42 3.12 5.43 -14.43
C ILE A 42 1.84 4.68 -14.79
N ASN A 43 1.89 3.79 -15.78
CA ASN A 43 0.73 2.97 -16.16
C ASN A 43 0.26 2.05 -15.01
N LEU A 44 1.20 1.43 -14.27
CA LEU A 44 0.87 0.63 -13.09
C LEU A 44 0.16 1.48 -12.02
N MET A 45 0.60 2.71 -11.80
CA MET A 45 -0.05 3.61 -10.85
C MET A 45 -1.48 3.97 -11.28
N ASP A 46 -1.72 4.18 -12.58
CA ASP A 46 -3.08 4.43 -13.09
C ASP A 46 -4.00 3.21 -12.93
N GLU A 47 -3.50 2.00 -13.17
CA GLU A 47 -4.25 0.76 -12.90
C GLU A 47 -4.57 0.61 -11.41
N ILE A 48 -3.60 0.87 -10.53
CA ILE A 48 -3.79 0.83 -9.06
C ILE A 48 -4.90 1.80 -8.62
N LYS A 49 -4.94 3.02 -9.17
CA LYS A 49 -6.03 3.97 -8.89
C LYS A 49 -7.39 3.38 -9.27
N GLY A 50 -7.48 2.72 -10.42
CA GLY A 50 -8.69 2.00 -10.85
C GLY A 50 -9.11 0.91 -9.87
N PHE A 51 -8.17 0.05 -9.45
CA PHE A 51 -8.46 -1.00 -8.46
C PHE A 51 -8.87 -0.44 -7.10
N LEU A 52 -8.25 0.65 -6.64
CA LEU A 52 -8.63 1.29 -5.38
C LEU A 52 -10.04 1.87 -5.45
N LYS A 53 -10.42 2.51 -6.56
CA LYS A 53 -11.80 2.99 -6.77
C LYS A 53 -12.82 1.86 -6.68
N GLN A 54 -12.53 0.73 -7.34
CA GLN A 54 -13.37 -0.46 -7.29
C GLN A 54 -13.45 -1.03 -5.86
N LEU A 55 -12.32 -1.15 -5.17
CA LEU A 55 -12.26 -1.65 -3.79
C LEU A 55 -13.07 -0.78 -2.82
N MET A 56 -13.00 0.53 -2.97
CA MET A 56 -13.68 1.50 -2.11
C MET A 56 -15.13 1.80 -2.54
N GLY A 57 -15.55 1.35 -3.73
CA GLY A 57 -16.87 1.65 -4.28
C GLY A 57 -17.09 3.14 -4.57
N THR A 58 -16.11 3.82 -5.16
CA THR A 58 -16.16 5.27 -5.42
C THR A 58 -15.80 5.63 -6.86
N GLU A 59 -16.27 6.78 -7.33
CA GLU A 59 -15.91 7.35 -8.64
C GLU A 59 -14.84 8.46 -8.52
N ASN A 60 -14.49 8.88 -7.29
CA ASN A 60 -13.58 10.01 -7.02
C ASN A 60 -12.27 9.91 -7.82
N GLU A 61 -11.95 10.94 -8.60
CA GLU A 61 -10.75 10.98 -9.44
C GLU A 61 -9.46 10.87 -8.63
N LEU A 62 -9.40 11.58 -7.50
CA LEU A 62 -8.29 11.53 -6.55
C LEU A 62 -8.47 10.36 -5.58
N THR A 63 -8.20 9.15 -6.07
CA THR A 63 -8.14 7.93 -5.26
C THR A 63 -6.75 7.33 -5.41
N VAL A 64 -5.88 7.52 -4.43
CA VAL A 64 -4.44 7.18 -4.51
C VAL A 64 -3.95 6.51 -3.22
N PRO A 65 -2.92 5.64 -3.28
CA PRO A 65 -2.28 5.11 -2.09
C PRO A 65 -1.33 6.15 -1.47
N ILE A 66 -1.19 6.12 -0.15
CA ILE A 66 -0.17 6.88 0.58
C ILE A 66 0.96 5.93 0.96
N SER A 67 2.21 6.31 0.65
CA SER A 67 3.41 5.53 0.98
C SER A 67 3.74 5.58 2.47
N GLY A 68 3.02 4.79 3.27
CA GLY A 68 3.22 4.68 4.71
C GLY A 68 2.44 3.51 5.31
N THR A 69 2.54 3.33 6.62
CA THR A 69 1.72 2.36 7.35
C THR A 69 0.27 2.84 7.50
N GLY A 70 -0.62 2.02 8.06
CA GLY A 70 -2.05 2.33 8.13
C GLY A 70 -2.38 3.73 8.68
N SER A 71 -1.70 4.19 9.74
CA SER A 71 -1.95 5.51 10.33
C SER A 71 -1.52 6.69 9.43
N ALA A 72 -0.61 6.49 8.47
CA ALA A 72 -0.17 7.55 7.58
C ALA A 72 -1.29 8.04 6.63
N GLY A 73 -2.21 7.14 6.24
CA GLY A 73 -3.40 7.52 5.48
C GLY A 73 -4.32 8.44 6.28
N MET A 74 -4.53 8.12 7.56
CA MET A 74 -5.31 8.96 8.47
C MET A 74 -4.65 10.32 8.66
N GLU A 75 -3.35 10.35 8.97
CA GLU A 75 -2.59 11.59 9.16
C GLU A 75 -2.64 12.47 7.90
N THR A 76 -2.48 11.89 6.71
CA THR A 76 -2.58 12.61 5.43
C THR A 76 -3.91 13.36 5.30
N CYS A 77 -5.03 12.73 5.67
CA CYS A 77 -6.32 13.40 5.67
C CYS A 77 -6.36 14.55 6.68
N PHE A 78 -5.93 14.33 7.91
CA PHE A 78 -5.98 15.36 8.96
C PHE A 78 -5.13 16.59 8.61
N VAL A 79 -3.86 16.39 8.22
CA VAL A 79 -2.95 17.51 7.98
C VAL A 79 -3.29 18.34 6.74
N ASN A 80 -4.09 17.80 5.81
CA ASN A 80 -4.52 18.51 4.60
C ASN A 80 -5.94 19.08 4.69
N LEU A 81 -6.81 18.55 5.55
CA LEU A 81 -8.22 18.94 5.60
C LEU A 81 -8.60 19.74 6.85
N VAL A 82 -7.79 19.72 7.91
CA VAL A 82 -8.08 20.38 9.19
C VAL A 82 -7.11 21.52 9.43
N GLU A 83 -7.64 22.70 9.73
CA GLU A 83 -6.90 23.90 10.10
C GLU A 83 -6.99 24.21 11.60
N PRO A 84 -6.04 24.97 12.17
CA PRO A 84 -6.12 25.41 13.57
C PRO A 84 -7.40 26.19 13.87
N GLY A 85 -8.22 25.67 14.78
CA GLY A 85 -9.49 26.28 15.20
C GLY A 85 -10.74 25.58 14.66
N ASP A 86 -10.58 24.63 13.73
CA ASP A 86 -11.67 23.79 13.26
C ASP A 86 -12.26 22.91 14.37
N ARG A 87 -13.56 22.65 14.28
CA ARG A 87 -14.23 21.64 15.12
C ARG A 87 -14.20 20.30 14.39
N VAL A 88 -13.67 19.27 15.06
CA VAL A 88 -13.52 17.90 14.56
C VAL A 88 -14.33 16.94 15.41
#